data_AF-A0A3M2BC44-F1
#
_entry.id   AF-A0A3M2BC44-F1
#
_cell.length_a   1.000
_cell.length_b   1.000
_cell.length_c   1.000
_cell.angle_alpha   90.00
_cell.angle_beta   90.00
_cell.angle_gamma   90.00
#
_symmetry.space_group_name_H-M   'P 1'
#
loop_
_entity.id
_entity.type
_entity.pdbx_description
1 polymer ?
#
loop_
_entity_poly.entity_id
_entity_poly.type
_entity_poly.pdbx_seq_one_letter_code
_entity_poly.pdbx_strand_id
1 'polypeptide(L)'
;MPASASCDEVAMVIAPATPAEAASESTSSTLPAKSEKTRWQCVSIIRSDDSHARPGRGTIGIKGEAMRCLRILIVALSLLVVVRPAVGDETIIHDRWYVMEMMGERAGWMHASVVDTGEQIRSNTKMLMRFNRAGVEAEVALETIFLETRDGEPIWTESTMAFGGQPTTTRYEFLPDGVRQTTEARGQKTETMLQPIEGAWLTPHETRQFLTSRIASGAESFSVRTLDPSVGIEPVTITYSQVKEVRIELMGRTVQAYECLTTNSATPGLTTREFIDAHGDSLRSELDMGGMKLTTIAADRELALSELVAPEMMVSTLIRPDRAIPGARTLKRATYLLRLPDGELAEPPTTGSQSVERVDGQTVRVRVTAEEFAPAGDVDAAAYLARSTMLDIGDETIIELRDRALEGVGDDELARAEALRRFVHRYIRKKSLGVGFASASEVARSCEGDCSEHGTLLAALLRADGIPARVASGLVYVDEFAGEKGVFGYHMWTQALLEIDGALRWVDLDATLPGTLDYDATHIALGLSALSDGETINSLVHLAPLIGRLQIEVERLD
;
A
#
# COMPACT_ATOMS: atom_id res chain seq x y z
N MET A 1 -16.49 31.32 -44.53
CA MET A 1 -16.01 30.09 -45.22
C MET A 1 -14.80 30.46 -46.06
N PRO A 2 -13.79 29.60 -46.21
CA PRO A 2 -13.72 28.14 -45.94
C PRO A 2 -12.78 27.84 -44.74
N ALA A 3 -12.52 26.62 -44.28
CA ALA A 3 -13.24 25.35 -44.16
C ALA A 3 -12.34 24.50 -43.22
N SER A 4 -12.98 23.82 -42.27
CA SER A 4 -12.55 22.66 -41.47
C SER A 4 -11.08 22.15 -41.58
N ALA A 5 -10.41 22.09 -40.43
CA ALA A 5 -9.40 21.07 -40.12
C ALA A 5 -9.66 20.52 -38.71
N SER A 6 -9.46 19.22 -38.55
CA SER A 6 -10.05 18.31 -37.58
C SER A 6 -9.53 18.45 -36.14
N CYS A 7 -10.43 18.12 -35.19
CA CYS A 7 -10.11 17.74 -33.82
C CYS A 7 -9.30 16.45 -33.83
N ASP A 8 -8.00 16.50 -33.51
CA ASP A 8 -7.18 15.33 -33.16
C ASP A 8 -5.90 15.81 -32.47
N GLU A 9 -6.01 16.33 -31.24
CA GLU A 9 -4.84 16.62 -30.40
C GLU A 9 -5.23 16.73 -28.91
N VAL A 10 -5.89 15.71 -28.35
CA VAL A 10 -6.35 15.70 -26.93
C VAL A 10 -5.92 14.45 -26.15
N ALA A 11 -5.24 13.49 -26.77
CA ALA A 11 -4.89 12.21 -26.14
C ALA A 11 -3.60 12.19 -25.28
N MET A 12 -3.00 13.35 -24.94
CA MET A 12 -1.64 13.38 -24.37
C MET A 12 -1.59 13.49 -22.83
N VAL A 13 -2.73 13.46 -22.14
CA VAL A 13 -2.78 13.59 -20.67
C VAL A 13 -2.90 12.22 -19.97
N ILE A 14 -3.09 11.12 -20.72
CA ILE A 14 -3.29 9.77 -20.19
C ILE A 14 -2.58 8.73 -21.10
N ALA A 15 -1.24 8.67 -21.07
CA ALA A 15 -0.46 7.54 -21.60
C ALA A 15 0.99 7.58 -21.07
N PRO A 16 1.64 6.42 -20.82
CA PRO A 16 3.06 6.37 -20.45
C PRO A 16 3.96 6.65 -21.65
N ALA A 17 5.18 7.10 -21.38
CA ALA A 17 6.18 7.44 -22.39
C ALA A 17 6.44 6.29 -23.38
N THR A 18 6.27 6.56 -24.67
CA THR A 18 6.64 5.67 -25.77
C THR A 18 8.16 5.54 -25.88
N PRO A 19 8.73 4.33 -26.07
CA PRO A 19 10.13 4.16 -26.45
C PRO A 19 10.33 4.50 -27.92
N ALA A 20 11.49 5.10 -28.23
CA ALA A 20 11.86 5.59 -29.55
C ALA A 20 11.86 4.48 -30.62
N GLU A 21 11.13 4.71 -31.72
CA GLU A 21 11.23 3.92 -32.95
C GLU A 21 12.51 4.28 -33.72
N ALA A 22 13.35 3.28 -33.95
CA ALA A 22 14.42 3.34 -34.95
C ALA A 22 13.83 3.12 -36.35
N ALA A 23 14.17 4.03 -37.26
CA ALA A 23 13.75 4.04 -38.65
C ALA A 23 14.10 2.74 -39.40
N SER A 24 13.15 2.28 -40.21
CA SER A 24 13.37 1.27 -41.25
C SER A 24 13.48 1.96 -42.62
N GLU A 25 14.51 1.60 -43.38
CA GLU A 25 14.60 1.84 -44.83
C GLU A 25 14.57 0.50 -45.56
N SER A 26 13.77 0.47 -46.62
CA SER A 26 13.52 -0.64 -47.54
C SER A 26 14.66 -0.89 -48.53
N THR A 27 14.89 -2.14 -48.97
CA THR A 27 14.71 -2.59 -50.38
C THR A 27 15.24 -4.01 -50.69
N SER A 28 14.36 -4.79 -51.34
CA SER A 28 14.54 -5.79 -52.41
C SER A 28 15.61 -6.92 -52.41
N SER A 29 15.06 -8.14 -52.52
CA SER A 29 15.34 -9.16 -53.56
C SER A 29 16.33 -10.33 -53.31
N THR A 30 15.83 -11.51 -53.73
CA THR A 30 16.50 -12.70 -54.27
C THR A 30 17.26 -13.67 -53.35
N LEU A 31 16.68 -14.88 -53.24
CA LEU A 31 17.36 -16.17 -52.99
C LEU A 31 18.38 -16.47 -54.12
N PRO A 32 19.49 -17.16 -53.84
CA PRO A 32 19.50 -18.63 -53.95
C PRO A 32 20.39 -19.38 -52.92
N ALA A 33 20.35 -20.72 -53.04
CA ALA A 33 20.81 -21.72 -52.09
C ALA A 33 22.32 -22.07 -52.10
N LYS A 34 22.72 -22.74 -50.99
CA LYS A 34 23.76 -23.80 -50.79
C LYS A 34 25.05 -23.47 -50.02
N SER A 35 25.28 -24.31 -48.99
CA SER A 35 26.55 -24.89 -48.48
C SER A 35 27.52 -23.91 -47.79
N GLU A 36 28.27 -24.19 -46.71
CA GLU A 36 28.72 -25.39 -46.00
C GLU A 36 28.95 -25.06 -44.51
N LYS A 37 29.01 -26.11 -43.66
CA LYS A 37 29.88 -26.31 -42.46
C LYS A 37 30.19 -25.09 -41.57
N THR A 38 30.00 -25.17 -40.25
CA THR A 38 31.02 -25.73 -39.35
C THR A 38 30.45 -26.01 -37.94
N ARG A 39 30.70 -27.24 -37.46
CA ARG A 39 30.58 -27.73 -36.07
C ARG A 39 31.58 -27.03 -35.15
N TRP A 40 31.23 -26.80 -33.88
CA TRP A 40 32.15 -27.01 -32.76
C TRP A 40 31.43 -27.64 -31.55
N GLN A 41 32.03 -28.72 -31.05
CA GLN A 41 31.60 -29.58 -29.95
C GLN A 41 32.22 -29.13 -28.61
N CYS A 42 31.53 -29.46 -27.51
CA CYS A 42 32.11 -29.73 -26.19
C CYS A 42 33.31 -30.69 -26.26
N VAL A 43 34.34 -30.49 -25.42
CA VAL A 43 35.08 -31.58 -24.74
C VAL A 43 35.74 -31.05 -23.45
N SER A 44 35.58 -31.82 -22.38
CA SER A 44 36.30 -31.86 -21.11
C SER A 44 37.58 -32.72 -21.20
N ILE A 45 38.68 -32.38 -20.51
CA ILE A 45 39.81 -33.31 -20.30
C ILE A 45 40.45 -33.14 -18.90
N ILE A 46 40.52 -34.28 -18.20
CA ILE A 46 41.40 -34.62 -17.05
C ILE A 46 42.56 -35.49 -17.58
N ARG A 47 43.78 -35.35 -17.03
CA ARG A 47 44.89 -36.34 -16.88
C ARG A 47 46.06 -35.61 -16.19
N SER A 48 46.62 -35.98 -15.03
CA SER A 48 47.34 -37.20 -14.57
C SER A 48 48.62 -37.52 -15.34
N ASP A 49 49.78 -37.48 -14.66
CA ASP A 49 50.94 -38.32 -14.97
C ASP A 49 51.81 -38.55 -13.72
N ASP A 50 52.21 -39.81 -13.56
CA ASP A 50 53.11 -40.41 -12.56
C ASP A 50 54.58 -40.38 -13.05
N SER A 51 55.56 -40.43 -12.14
CA SER A 51 56.76 -41.26 -12.33
C SER A 51 57.56 -41.54 -11.05
N HIS A 52 58.18 -42.73 -11.04
CA HIS A 52 58.74 -43.51 -9.94
C HIS A 52 60.10 -43.06 -9.36
N ALA A 53 60.40 -43.43 -8.10
CA ALA A 53 61.51 -44.33 -7.71
C ALA A 53 61.70 -44.49 -6.17
N ARG A 54 62.07 -45.71 -5.74
CA ARG A 54 62.59 -46.14 -4.41
C ARG A 54 63.98 -46.80 -4.65
N PRO A 55 64.79 -47.22 -3.64
CA PRO A 55 64.94 -46.82 -2.23
C PRO A 55 66.43 -46.70 -1.75
N GLY A 56 66.69 -46.28 -0.51
CA GLY A 56 68.01 -46.46 0.14
C GLY A 56 68.02 -46.13 1.64
N ARG A 57 68.42 -47.10 2.48
CA ARG A 57 68.54 -47.01 3.94
C ARG A 57 69.78 -46.19 4.36
N GLY A 58 69.67 -45.47 5.48
CA GLY A 58 70.82 -44.96 6.24
C GLY A 58 70.40 -44.40 7.60
N THR A 59 70.60 -45.17 8.66
CA THR A 59 70.49 -44.76 10.06
C THR A 59 71.74 -43.98 10.50
N ILE A 60 71.57 -42.76 11.03
CA ILE A 60 72.50 -42.16 12.00
C ILE A 60 71.64 -41.45 13.06
N GLY A 61 71.81 -41.85 14.32
CA GLY A 61 71.17 -41.23 15.46
C GLY A 61 71.97 -40.02 15.98
N ILE A 62 71.26 -39.04 16.51
CA ILE A 62 71.81 -38.04 17.43
C ILE A 62 70.88 -37.92 18.64
N LYS A 63 71.50 -38.03 19.82
CA LYS A 63 70.91 -38.04 21.15
C LYS A 63 70.46 -36.63 21.59
N GLY A 64 69.41 -36.63 22.41
CA GLY A 64 69.35 -35.94 23.70
C GLY A 64 69.55 -34.43 23.71
N GLU A 65 68.43 -33.70 23.68
CA GLU A 65 68.12 -32.55 24.57
C GLU A 65 66.82 -31.82 24.18
N ALA A 66 66.28 -32.05 22.97
CA ALA A 66 65.05 -31.40 22.50
C ALA A 66 63.72 -31.91 23.12
N MET A 67 63.77 -32.86 24.07
CA MET A 67 62.58 -33.61 24.52
C MET A 67 62.00 -33.16 25.88
N ARG A 68 62.49 -32.06 26.46
CA ARG A 68 61.92 -31.47 27.68
C ARG A 68 61.07 -30.21 27.45
N CYS A 69 61.33 -29.43 26.39
CA CYS A 69 60.47 -28.29 26.03
C CYS A 69 59.17 -28.72 25.32
N LEU A 70 59.15 -29.87 24.65
CA LEU A 70 57.98 -30.33 23.90
C LEU A 70 56.88 -30.95 24.79
N ARG A 71 57.21 -31.41 26.00
CA ARG A 71 56.21 -32.01 26.92
C ARG A 71 55.44 -30.99 27.75
N ILE A 72 55.97 -29.78 27.97
CA ILE A 72 55.23 -28.69 28.64
C ILE A 72 54.28 -28.01 27.64
N LEU A 73 54.65 -27.95 26.35
CA LEU A 73 53.79 -27.39 25.32
C LEU A 73 52.57 -28.29 25.01
N ILE A 74 52.71 -29.62 25.10
CA ILE A 74 51.61 -30.56 24.81
C ILE A 74 50.60 -30.65 25.97
N VAL A 75 51.02 -30.46 27.23
CA VAL A 75 50.08 -30.44 28.37
C VAL A 75 49.36 -29.08 28.49
N ALA A 76 50.00 -27.98 28.06
CA ALA A 76 49.33 -26.67 27.98
C ALA A 76 48.35 -26.54 26.80
N LEU A 77 48.54 -27.31 25.73
CA LEU A 77 47.62 -27.32 24.57
C LEU A 77 46.39 -28.22 24.76
N SER A 78 46.40 -29.13 25.73
CA SER A 78 45.26 -29.98 26.08
C SER A 78 44.28 -29.37 27.11
N LEU A 79 44.53 -28.13 27.56
CA LEU A 79 43.69 -27.41 28.53
C LEU A 79 43.08 -26.12 27.99
N LEU A 80 43.16 -25.89 26.66
CA LEU A 80 42.22 -25.00 25.98
C LEU A 80 40.93 -25.78 25.72
N VAL A 81 40.13 -25.92 26.77
CA VAL A 81 38.67 -25.99 26.58
C VAL A 81 38.32 -24.65 25.95
N VAL A 82 38.17 -24.64 24.63
CA VAL A 82 37.44 -23.57 23.95
C VAL A 82 36.04 -23.68 24.51
N VAL A 83 35.74 -22.91 25.56
CA VAL A 83 34.39 -22.54 25.91
C VAL A 83 33.91 -21.75 24.71
N ARG A 84 33.39 -22.46 23.71
CA ARG A 84 32.48 -21.83 22.75
C ARG A 84 31.40 -21.23 23.65
N PRO A 85 31.15 -19.91 23.62
CA PRO A 85 29.90 -19.43 24.17
C PRO A 85 28.84 -20.32 23.52
N ALA A 86 27.99 -20.94 24.34
CA ALA A 86 26.77 -21.52 23.83
C ALA A 86 26.02 -20.34 23.22
N VAL A 87 26.22 -20.11 21.92
CA VAL A 87 25.20 -19.48 21.10
C VAL A 87 24.02 -20.41 21.34
N GLY A 88 23.05 -19.96 22.14
CA GLY A 88 21.85 -20.75 22.37
C GLY A 88 21.33 -21.12 20.99
N ASP A 89 21.13 -22.42 20.73
CA ASP A 89 20.57 -22.87 19.47
C ASP A 89 19.20 -22.20 19.34
N GLU A 90 19.11 -21.21 18.44
CA GLU A 90 17.85 -20.54 18.13
C GLU A 90 16.86 -21.62 17.70
N THR A 91 15.73 -21.73 18.40
CA THR A 91 14.70 -22.73 18.12
C THR A 91 13.62 -22.06 17.28
N ILE A 92 13.43 -22.55 16.05
CA ILE A 92 12.35 -22.11 15.19
C ILE A 92 11.05 -22.72 15.72
N ILE A 93 10.18 -21.87 16.28
CA ILE A 93 8.84 -22.25 16.77
C ILE A 93 7.85 -22.30 15.59
N HIS A 94 7.97 -21.34 14.68
CA HIS A 94 7.09 -21.20 13.52
C HIS A 94 7.91 -20.65 12.35
N ASP A 95 7.68 -21.18 11.15
CA ASP A 95 8.25 -20.69 9.89
C ASP A 95 7.27 -21.06 8.78
N ARG A 96 6.61 -20.07 8.17
CA ARG A 96 5.59 -20.31 7.17
C ARG A 96 5.64 -19.27 6.05
N TRP A 97 5.61 -19.80 4.83
CA TRP A 97 5.51 -19.02 3.60
C TRP A 97 4.08 -19.05 3.09
N TYR A 98 3.69 -17.98 2.41
CA TYR A 98 2.37 -17.84 1.84
C TYR A 98 2.48 -17.24 0.44
N VAL A 99 1.62 -17.72 -0.45
CA VAL A 99 1.27 -17.00 -1.68
C VAL A 99 0.15 -16.03 -1.34
N MET A 100 0.25 -14.81 -1.85
CA MET A 100 -0.82 -13.83 -1.80
C MET A 100 -1.43 -13.68 -3.19
N GLU A 101 -2.75 -13.69 -3.24
CA GLU A 101 -3.55 -13.50 -4.44
C GLU A 101 -4.47 -12.29 -4.27
N MET A 102 -4.66 -11.57 -5.36
CA MET A 102 -5.63 -10.50 -5.50
C MET A 102 -6.52 -10.85 -6.67
N MET A 103 -7.84 -10.88 -6.45
CA MET A 103 -8.81 -11.27 -7.49
C MET A 103 -8.59 -12.68 -8.06
N GLY A 104 -7.97 -13.57 -7.28
CA GLY A 104 -7.63 -14.93 -7.69
C GLY A 104 -6.36 -15.03 -8.56
N GLU A 105 -5.65 -13.92 -8.78
CA GLU A 105 -4.36 -13.89 -9.46
C GLU A 105 -3.22 -13.64 -8.47
N ARG A 106 -2.05 -14.23 -8.71
CA ARG A 106 -0.89 -14.08 -7.80
C ARG A 106 -0.43 -12.63 -7.76
N ALA A 107 -0.47 -12.04 -6.57
CA ALA A 107 -0.05 -10.67 -6.31
C ALA A 107 1.22 -10.60 -5.47
N GLY A 108 1.61 -11.65 -4.76
CA GLY A 108 2.79 -11.55 -3.89
C GLY A 108 3.03 -12.74 -2.99
N TRP A 109 3.74 -12.47 -1.91
CA TRP A 109 4.08 -13.44 -0.88
C TRP A 109 4.14 -12.82 0.50
N MET A 110 3.99 -13.68 1.50
CA MET A 110 4.22 -13.36 2.90
C MET A 110 5.08 -14.45 3.53
N HIS A 111 5.92 -14.08 4.48
CA HIS A 111 6.72 -14.97 5.30
C HIS A 111 6.54 -14.59 6.76
N ALA A 112 6.07 -15.52 7.58
CA ALA A 112 5.93 -15.35 9.01
C ALA A 112 6.83 -16.33 9.75
N SER A 113 7.53 -15.87 10.77
CA SER A 113 8.42 -16.70 11.57
C SER A 113 8.37 -16.30 13.04
N VAL A 114 8.55 -17.29 13.91
CA VAL A 114 8.70 -17.11 15.35
C VAL A 114 9.92 -17.92 15.79
N VAL A 115 10.89 -17.24 16.38
CA VAL A 115 12.16 -17.82 16.82
C VAL A 115 12.33 -17.57 18.31
N ASP A 116 12.65 -18.62 19.04
CA ASP A 116 13.08 -18.56 20.43
C ASP A 116 14.61 -18.51 20.48
N THR A 117 15.16 -17.41 20.98
CA THR A 117 16.61 -17.17 21.04
C THR A 117 17.26 -17.72 22.31
N GLY A 118 16.50 -18.39 23.18
CA GLY A 118 16.96 -18.83 24.50
C GLY A 118 16.50 -17.91 25.63
N GLU A 119 16.52 -16.60 25.39
CA GLU A 119 16.12 -15.57 26.37
C GLU A 119 14.85 -14.82 25.96
N GLN A 120 14.57 -14.75 24.65
CA GLN A 120 13.52 -13.92 24.08
C GLN A 120 12.79 -14.67 22.96
N ILE A 121 11.56 -14.27 22.68
CA ILE A 121 10.83 -14.69 21.49
C ILE A 121 10.85 -13.52 20.51
N ARG A 122 11.22 -13.83 19.25
CA ARG A 122 11.18 -12.89 18.13
C ARG A 122 10.16 -13.36 17.11
N SER A 123 9.13 -12.56 16.91
CA SER A 123 8.15 -12.75 15.84
C SER A 123 8.51 -11.81 14.68
N ASN A 124 8.56 -12.32 13.45
CA ASN A 124 8.84 -11.54 12.25
C ASN A 124 7.81 -11.87 11.17
N THR A 125 7.24 -10.84 10.53
CA THR A 125 6.45 -10.97 9.32
C THR A 125 7.03 -10.10 8.22
N LYS A 126 7.28 -10.68 7.04
CA LYS A 126 7.63 -9.97 5.81
C LYS A 126 6.56 -10.20 4.77
N MET A 127 6.18 -9.16 4.05
CA MET A 127 5.20 -9.20 2.99
C MET A 127 5.72 -8.40 1.80
N LEU A 128 5.52 -8.94 0.60
CA LEU A 128 5.64 -8.21 -0.64
C LEU A 128 4.39 -8.45 -1.48
N MET A 129 3.73 -7.39 -1.89
CA MET A 129 2.60 -7.44 -2.81
C MET A 129 2.85 -6.50 -3.97
N ARG A 130 2.51 -6.94 -5.19
CA ARG A 130 2.61 -6.19 -6.43
C ARG A 130 1.28 -6.25 -7.16
N PHE A 131 0.93 -5.15 -7.78
CA PHE A 131 -0.23 -5.04 -8.66
C PHE A 131 0.05 -3.99 -9.73
N ASN A 132 -0.58 -4.14 -10.88
CA ASN A 132 -0.55 -3.15 -11.95
C ASN A 132 -1.70 -2.15 -11.78
N ARG A 133 -1.41 -0.90 -12.09
CA ARG A 133 -2.38 0.18 -12.24
C ARG A 133 -2.21 0.80 -13.62
N ALA A 134 -3.07 0.41 -14.56
CA ALA A 134 -3.02 0.84 -15.96
C ALA A 134 -1.62 0.68 -16.59
N GLY A 135 -0.99 -0.48 -16.36
CA GLY A 135 0.36 -0.79 -16.88
C GLY A 135 1.54 -0.19 -16.11
N VAL A 136 1.29 0.47 -14.98
CA VAL A 136 2.34 0.86 -14.03
C VAL A 136 2.31 -0.11 -12.83
N GLU A 137 3.40 -0.82 -12.60
CA GLU A 137 3.53 -1.69 -11.43
C GLU A 137 3.71 -0.85 -10.16
N ALA A 138 2.90 -1.15 -9.15
CA ALA A 138 3.02 -0.65 -7.79
C ALA A 138 3.37 -1.80 -6.85
N GLU A 139 4.14 -1.48 -5.82
CA GLU A 139 4.63 -2.43 -4.82
C GLU A 139 4.29 -1.96 -3.41
N VAL A 140 3.82 -2.90 -2.59
CA VAL A 140 3.65 -2.77 -1.15
C VAL A 140 4.63 -3.74 -0.49
N ALA A 141 5.50 -3.21 0.35
CA ALA A 141 6.37 -4.02 1.20
C ALA A 141 6.08 -3.69 2.66
N LEU A 142 5.99 -4.72 3.50
CA LEU A 142 5.85 -4.60 4.93
C LEU A 142 6.83 -5.57 5.61
N GLU A 143 7.57 -5.09 6.59
CA GLU A 143 8.29 -5.93 7.53
C GLU A 143 7.93 -5.51 8.95
N THR A 144 7.49 -6.46 9.77
CA THR A 144 7.28 -6.25 11.20
C THR A 144 8.16 -7.19 12.00
N ILE A 145 8.68 -6.66 13.11
CA ILE A 145 9.44 -7.43 14.09
C ILE A 145 8.86 -7.11 15.47
N PHE A 146 8.59 -8.14 16.25
CA PHE A 146 8.18 -8.01 17.64
C PHE A 146 9.13 -8.84 18.51
N LEU A 147 9.70 -8.20 19.53
CA LEU A 147 10.61 -8.84 20.47
C LEU A 147 10.01 -8.78 21.88
N GLU A 148 9.97 -9.93 22.53
CA GLU A 148 9.36 -10.13 23.84
C GLU A 148 10.16 -11.13 24.67
N THR A 149 9.98 -11.10 25.99
CA THR A 149 10.51 -12.14 26.87
C THR A 149 9.68 -13.42 26.71
N ARG A 150 10.23 -14.56 27.16
CA ARG A 150 9.49 -15.83 27.17
C ARG A 150 8.25 -15.82 28.07
N ASP A 151 8.17 -14.86 29.01
CA ASP A 151 7.06 -14.67 29.92
C ASP A 151 6.00 -13.68 29.38
N GLY A 152 6.13 -13.23 28.12
CA GLY A 152 5.16 -12.35 27.46
C GLY A 152 5.33 -10.86 27.77
N GLU A 153 6.49 -10.43 28.30
CA GLU A 153 6.76 -9.01 28.48
C GLU A 153 7.28 -8.40 27.16
N PRO A 154 6.64 -7.36 26.61
CA PRO A 154 7.08 -6.72 25.38
C PRO A 154 8.36 -5.92 25.60
N ILE A 155 9.32 -6.02 24.69
CA ILE A 155 10.60 -5.29 24.75
C ILE A 155 10.62 -4.16 23.73
N TRP A 156 10.42 -4.51 22.45
CA TRP A 156 10.26 -3.53 21.38
C TRP A 156 9.56 -4.16 20.18
N THR A 157 8.98 -3.31 19.35
CA THR A 157 8.49 -3.70 18.03
C THR A 157 8.84 -2.66 16.98
N GLU A 158 8.99 -3.10 15.75
CA GLU A 158 9.33 -2.26 14.61
C GLU A 158 8.48 -2.67 13.42
N SER A 159 8.05 -1.69 12.66
CA SER A 159 7.32 -1.85 11.41
C SER A 159 7.98 -0.98 10.36
N THR A 160 8.38 -1.59 9.24
CA THR A 160 8.87 -0.89 8.07
C THR A 160 7.89 -1.12 6.94
N MET A 161 7.29 -0.04 6.46
CA MET A 161 6.32 -0.07 5.37
C MET A 161 6.81 0.76 4.20
N ALA A 162 6.77 0.21 3.00
CA ALA A 162 6.98 0.93 1.75
C ALA A 162 5.76 0.74 0.86
N PHE A 163 5.22 1.84 0.35
CA PHE A 163 4.14 1.82 -0.61
C PHE A 163 4.51 2.74 -1.77
N GLY A 164 5.03 2.17 -2.86
CA GLY A 164 5.40 2.95 -4.06
C GLY A 164 6.47 4.04 -3.88
N GLY A 165 7.15 4.07 -2.73
CA GLY A 165 7.99 5.20 -2.30
C GLY A 165 9.08 4.78 -1.30
N GLN A 166 9.71 5.78 -0.66
CA GLN A 166 10.70 5.51 0.39
C GLN A 166 10.03 4.84 1.59
N PRO A 167 10.68 3.85 2.22
CA PRO A 167 10.13 3.18 3.39
C PRO A 167 10.03 4.15 4.58
N THR A 168 8.97 3.96 5.36
CA THR A 168 8.81 4.55 6.69
C THR A 168 9.00 3.45 7.71
N THR A 169 9.94 3.65 8.65
CA THR A 169 10.19 2.75 9.75
C THR A 169 9.68 3.36 11.05
N THR A 170 8.77 2.67 11.73
CA THR A 170 8.27 3.05 13.05
C THR A 170 8.69 2.00 14.05
N ARG A 171 9.38 2.44 15.10
CA ARG A 171 9.86 1.61 16.20
C ARG A 171 9.23 2.05 17.51
N TYR A 172 8.75 1.08 18.29
CA TYR A 172 8.20 1.26 19.62
C TYR A 172 9.05 0.51 20.62
N GLU A 173 9.57 1.20 21.62
CA GLU A 173 10.33 0.60 22.72
C GLU A 173 9.51 0.73 24.00
N PHE A 174 9.22 -0.42 24.63
CA PHE A 174 8.37 -0.48 25.82
C PHE A 174 9.23 -0.17 27.05
N LEU A 175 8.87 0.90 27.76
CA LEU A 175 9.58 1.40 28.93
C LEU A 175 8.66 1.32 30.17
N PRO A 176 9.20 1.33 31.40
CA PRO A 176 8.39 1.28 32.61
C PRO A 176 7.38 2.43 32.76
N ASP A 177 7.66 3.58 32.16
CA ASP A 177 6.90 4.83 32.27
C ASP A 177 6.18 5.25 30.97
N GLY A 178 6.26 4.44 29.91
CA GLY A 178 5.61 4.75 28.63
C GLY A 178 6.13 3.93 27.47
N VAL A 179 5.83 4.37 26.25
CA VAL A 179 6.37 3.78 25.03
C VAL A 179 7.12 4.84 24.25
N ARG A 180 8.42 4.62 24.00
CA ARG A 180 9.19 5.50 23.13
C ARG A 180 8.91 5.11 21.68
N GLN A 181 8.21 5.96 20.96
CA GLN A 181 8.04 5.85 19.53
C GLN A 181 9.16 6.61 18.82
N THR A 182 9.80 5.95 17.86
CA THR A 182 10.72 6.55 16.91
C THR A 182 10.16 6.31 15.52
N THR A 183 9.96 7.37 14.74
CA THR A 183 9.60 7.25 13.33
C THR A 183 10.75 7.80 12.50
N GLU A 184 11.24 6.99 11.57
CA GLU A 184 12.24 7.36 10.58
C GLU A 184 11.62 7.31 9.19
N ALA A 185 11.59 8.46 8.53
CA ALA A 185 11.17 8.59 7.14
C ALA A 185 12.12 9.57 6.45
N ARG A 186 12.67 9.16 5.29
CA ARG A 186 13.55 10.01 4.45
C ARG A 186 14.75 10.61 5.19
N GLY A 187 15.32 9.88 6.14
CA GLY A 187 16.46 10.31 6.95
C GLY A 187 16.12 11.38 8.00
N GLN A 188 14.86 11.79 8.13
CA GLN A 188 14.38 12.51 9.30
C GLN A 188 13.91 11.52 10.35
N LYS A 189 14.33 11.76 11.59
CA LYS A 189 13.98 10.96 12.75
C LYS A 189 13.18 11.81 13.71
N THR A 190 11.95 11.39 14.00
CA THR A 190 11.13 11.97 15.07
C THR A 190 11.05 10.98 16.22
N GLU A 191 11.02 11.51 17.43
CA GLU A 191 10.90 10.72 18.66
C GLU A 191 9.76 11.31 19.50
N THR A 192 8.90 10.44 20.02
CA THR A 192 7.75 10.83 20.85
C THR A 192 7.59 9.84 21.99
N MET A 193 7.32 10.36 23.19
CA MET A 193 7.01 9.54 24.36
C MET A 193 5.49 9.39 24.47
N LEU A 194 4.99 8.18 24.29
CA LEU A 194 3.59 7.83 24.43
C LEU A 194 3.30 7.34 25.85
N GLN A 195 2.03 7.43 26.24
CA GLN A 195 1.58 6.86 27.51
C GLN A 195 1.69 5.33 27.52
N PRO A 196 1.79 4.70 28.69
CA PRO A 196 1.69 3.25 28.81
C PRO A 196 0.36 2.75 28.23
N ILE A 197 0.40 1.58 27.59
CA ILE A 197 -0.79 0.93 27.05
C ILE A 197 -1.71 0.53 28.21
N GLU A 198 -2.96 1.00 28.17
CA GLU A 198 -3.95 0.68 29.20
C GLU A 198 -4.61 -0.70 28.99
N GLY A 199 -4.94 -1.34 30.10
CA GLY A 199 -5.68 -2.61 30.14
C GLY A 199 -4.83 -3.83 29.75
N ALA A 200 -5.39 -5.02 29.98
CA ALA A 200 -4.73 -6.27 29.59
C ALA A 200 -4.76 -6.48 28.07
N TRP A 201 -3.67 -6.98 27.53
CA TRP A 201 -3.52 -7.42 26.14
C TRP A 201 -2.45 -8.52 26.10
N LEU A 202 -2.47 -9.34 25.06
CA LEU A 202 -1.52 -10.43 24.87
C LEU A 202 -0.51 -10.06 23.79
N THR A 203 0.75 -10.37 24.05
CA THR A 203 1.81 -10.34 23.03
C THR A 203 1.55 -11.35 21.90
N PRO A 204 2.23 -11.25 20.74
CA PRO A 204 2.04 -12.20 19.64
C PRO A 204 2.28 -13.67 20.05
N HIS A 205 3.31 -13.94 20.85
CA HIS A 205 3.57 -15.29 21.33
C HIS A 205 2.46 -15.81 22.24
N GLU A 206 2.04 -15.02 23.24
CA GLU A 206 0.94 -15.37 24.14
C GLU A 206 -0.39 -15.54 23.38
N THR A 207 -0.62 -14.72 22.36
CA THR A 207 -1.80 -14.81 21.50
C THR A 207 -1.86 -16.16 20.79
N ARG A 208 -0.72 -16.66 20.29
CA ARG A 208 -0.64 -18.00 19.66
C ARG A 208 -0.96 -19.11 20.65
N GLN A 209 -0.45 -19.01 21.89
CA GLN A 209 -0.77 -19.97 22.95
C GLN A 209 -2.25 -19.92 23.34
N PHE A 210 -2.82 -18.72 23.44
CA PHE A 210 -4.24 -18.50 23.72
C PHE A 210 -5.12 -19.12 22.63
N LEU A 211 -4.81 -18.87 21.35
CA LEU A 211 -5.52 -19.45 20.20
C LEU A 211 -5.49 -20.98 20.25
N THR A 212 -4.30 -21.56 20.44
CA THR A 212 -4.13 -23.02 20.58
C THR A 212 -5.05 -23.59 21.67
N SER A 213 -5.09 -22.94 22.85
CA SER A 213 -5.93 -23.35 23.98
C SER A 213 -7.43 -23.25 23.67
N ARG A 214 -7.87 -22.16 23.04
CA ARG A 214 -9.28 -21.96 22.65
C ARG A 214 -9.74 -22.98 21.62
N ILE A 215 -8.93 -23.22 20.59
CA ILE A 215 -9.21 -24.23 19.55
C ILE A 215 -9.29 -25.63 20.18
N ALA A 216 -8.32 -26.01 21.02
CA ALA A 216 -8.30 -27.30 21.70
C ALA A 216 -9.50 -27.50 22.63
N SER A 217 -10.03 -26.42 23.22
CA SER A 217 -11.23 -26.45 24.06
C SER A 217 -12.55 -26.63 23.29
N GLY A 218 -12.53 -26.53 21.95
CA GLY A 218 -13.73 -26.55 21.10
C GLY A 218 -14.55 -25.26 21.19
N ALA A 219 -13.92 -24.11 21.46
CA ALA A 219 -14.63 -22.84 21.57
C ALA A 219 -15.17 -22.39 20.20
N GLU A 220 -16.49 -22.20 20.09
CA GLU A 220 -17.14 -21.73 18.86
C GLU A 220 -16.94 -20.23 18.60
N SER A 221 -16.65 -19.47 19.67
CA SER A 221 -16.29 -18.05 19.59
C SER A 221 -15.40 -17.62 20.76
N PHE A 222 -14.58 -16.60 20.51
CA PHE A 222 -13.75 -15.94 21.52
C PHE A 222 -13.19 -14.63 20.96
N SER A 223 -12.55 -13.83 21.80
CA SER A 223 -11.84 -12.63 21.37
C SER A 223 -10.50 -12.54 22.07
N VAL A 224 -9.53 -11.93 21.40
CA VAL A 224 -8.21 -11.64 21.94
C VAL A 224 -7.89 -10.18 21.65
N ARG A 225 -7.30 -9.51 22.65
CA ARG A 225 -6.74 -8.18 22.49
C ARG A 225 -5.24 -8.32 22.39
N THR A 226 -4.65 -7.89 21.28
CA THR A 226 -3.23 -8.07 20.97
C THR A 226 -2.67 -6.87 20.24
N LEU A 227 -1.36 -6.82 20.02
CA LEU A 227 -0.71 -5.77 19.26
C LEU A 227 -0.43 -6.22 17.82
N ASP A 228 -0.77 -5.36 16.86
CA ASP A 228 -0.35 -5.48 15.48
C ASP A 228 0.54 -4.27 15.10
N PRO A 229 1.87 -4.46 15.01
CA PRO A 229 2.81 -3.37 14.72
C PRO A 229 2.59 -2.71 13.36
N SER A 230 1.85 -3.35 12.44
CA SER A 230 1.57 -2.79 11.12
C SER A 230 0.52 -1.68 11.13
N VAL A 231 -0.35 -1.64 12.15
CA VAL A 231 -1.41 -0.63 12.28
C VAL A 231 -1.16 0.38 13.40
N GLY A 232 -0.29 0.08 14.36
CA GLY A 232 0.13 1.02 15.40
C GLY A 232 0.41 0.34 16.75
N ILE A 233 0.51 1.17 17.80
CA ILE A 233 0.80 0.73 19.17
C ILE A 233 -0.46 0.49 20.02
N GLU A 234 -1.63 0.90 19.54
CA GLU A 234 -2.90 0.65 20.22
C GLU A 234 -3.32 -0.81 20.03
N PRO A 235 -3.54 -1.59 21.10
CA PRO A 235 -3.94 -2.98 20.94
C PRO A 235 -5.28 -3.13 20.25
N VAL A 236 -5.32 -4.01 19.26
CA VAL A 236 -6.50 -4.36 18.48
C VAL A 236 -7.23 -5.53 19.12
N THR A 237 -8.56 -5.53 19.02
CA THR A 237 -9.39 -6.67 19.40
C THR A 237 -9.74 -7.47 18.16
N ILE A 238 -9.35 -8.74 18.15
CA ILE A 238 -9.69 -9.71 17.11
C ILE A 238 -10.74 -10.64 17.69
N THR A 239 -11.92 -10.65 17.08
CA THR A 239 -13.02 -11.55 17.46
C THR A 239 -13.10 -12.70 16.48
N TYR A 240 -13.06 -13.92 16.99
CA TYR A 240 -13.23 -15.16 16.26
C TYR A 240 -14.65 -15.68 16.49
N SER A 241 -15.35 -16.02 15.43
CA SER A 241 -16.72 -16.54 15.49
C SER A 241 -16.92 -17.70 14.51
N GLN A 242 -17.95 -18.52 14.77
CA GLN A 242 -18.30 -19.68 13.96
C GLN A 242 -17.13 -20.66 13.77
N VAL A 243 -16.29 -20.82 14.80
CA VAL A 243 -15.13 -21.71 14.75
C VAL A 243 -15.63 -23.14 14.63
N LYS A 244 -15.29 -23.79 13.51
CA LYS A 244 -15.72 -25.16 13.22
C LYS A 244 -14.58 -25.96 12.59
N GLU A 245 -14.50 -27.23 12.96
CA GLU A 245 -13.52 -28.15 12.40
C GLU A 245 -13.89 -28.52 10.95
N VAL A 246 -12.95 -28.39 10.02
CA VAL A 246 -13.14 -28.67 8.59
C VAL A 246 -11.92 -29.32 7.97
N ARG A 247 -12.09 -29.93 6.79
CA ARG A 247 -10.96 -30.34 5.94
C ARG A 247 -10.92 -29.46 4.72
N ILE A 248 -9.73 -28.94 4.42
CA ILE A 248 -9.49 -28.12 3.25
C ILE A 248 -8.46 -28.79 2.34
N GLU A 249 -8.57 -28.52 1.05
CA GLU A 249 -7.51 -28.82 0.11
C GLU A 249 -6.51 -27.66 0.10
N LEU A 250 -5.25 -27.96 0.42
CA LEU A 250 -4.15 -27.01 0.46
C LEU A 250 -2.98 -27.63 -0.32
N MET A 251 -2.60 -27.01 -1.44
CA MET A 251 -1.50 -27.47 -2.29
C MET A 251 -1.59 -28.96 -2.69
N GLY A 252 -2.79 -29.40 -3.08
CA GLY A 252 -3.06 -30.79 -3.50
C GLY A 252 -3.06 -31.81 -2.37
N ARG A 253 -3.08 -31.37 -1.11
CA ARG A 253 -3.21 -32.22 0.09
C ARG A 253 -4.45 -31.83 0.87
N THR A 254 -5.17 -32.81 1.38
CA THR A 254 -6.24 -32.56 2.35
C THR A 254 -5.63 -32.41 3.74
N VAL A 255 -5.83 -31.26 4.37
CA VAL A 255 -5.34 -30.97 5.72
C VAL A 255 -6.51 -30.67 6.66
N GLN A 256 -6.32 -30.97 7.94
CA GLN A 256 -7.24 -30.58 9.00
C GLN A 256 -7.09 -29.08 9.28
N ALA A 257 -8.21 -28.37 9.39
CA ALA A 257 -8.24 -26.94 9.68
C ALA A 257 -9.45 -26.59 10.56
N TYR A 258 -9.48 -25.35 11.03
CA TYR A 258 -10.61 -24.73 11.70
C TYR A 258 -11.03 -23.52 10.87
N GLU A 259 -12.25 -23.55 10.35
CA GLU A 259 -12.83 -22.42 9.63
C GLU A 259 -13.49 -21.48 10.64
N CYS A 260 -13.25 -20.18 10.50
CA CYS A 260 -13.88 -19.16 11.33
C CYS A 260 -14.04 -17.84 10.57
N LEU A 261 -14.86 -16.95 11.14
CA LEU A 261 -14.94 -15.55 10.72
C LEU A 261 -14.22 -14.69 11.76
N THR A 262 -13.36 -13.79 11.29
CA THR A 262 -12.65 -12.83 12.13
C THR A 262 -13.04 -11.39 11.80
N THR A 263 -13.15 -10.57 12.84
CA THR A 263 -13.30 -9.11 12.73
C THR A 263 -12.22 -8.43 13.56
N ASN A 264 -11.71 -7.30 13.08
CA ASN A 264 -10.63 -6.55 13.73
C ASN A 264 -11.10 -5.12 14.07
N SER A 265 -10.86 -4.66 15.30
CA SER A 265 -11.22 -3.31 15.72
C SER A 265 -10.46 -2.20 14.99
N ALA A 266 -9.29 -2.47 14.40
CA ALA A 266 -8.56 -1.51 13.55
C ALA A 266 -9.20 -1.33 12.17
N THR A 267 -10.00 -2.30 11.72
CA THR A 267 -10.72 -2.24 10.44
C THR A 267 -12.20 -2.61 10.61
N PRO A 268 -12.99 -1.77 11.31
CA PRO A 268 -14.40 -2.04 11.55
C PRO A 268 -15.18 -2.26 10.25
N GLY A 269 -16.06 -3.26 10.24
CA GLY A 269 -16.90 -3.60 9.08
C GLY A 269 -16.26 -4.56 8.08
N LEU A 270 -14.96 -4.84 8.18
CA LEU A 270 -14.32 -5.92 7.42
C LEU A 270 -14.41 -7.24 8.19
N THR A 271 -14.90 -8.27 7.50
CA THR A 271 -14.92 -9.65 8.01
C THR A 271 -14.01 -10.50 7.14
N THR A 272 -13.07 -11.19 7.77
CA THR A 272 -12.17 -12.13 7.10
C THR A 272 -12.64 -13.55 7.36
N ARG A 273 -12.64 -14.38 6.32
CA ARG A 273 -12.85 -15.82 6.48
C ARG A 273 -11.50 -16.49 6.60
N GLU A 274 -11.24 -17.10 7.74
CA GLU A 274 -9.97 -17.72 8.09
C GLU A 274 -10.11 -19.24 8.12
N PHE A 275 -9.03 -19.91 7.71
CA PHE A 275 -8.80 -21.33 7.90
C PHE A 275 -7.48 -21.47 8.63
N ILE A 276 -7.53 -21.81 9.92
CA ILE A 276 -6.36 -21.89 10.80
C ILE A 276 -6.05 -23.34 11.17
N ASP A 277 -4.80 -23.64 11.49
CA ASP A 277 -4.41 -24.94 12.04
C ASP A 277 -4.67 -25.02 13.56
N ALA A 278 -4.31 -26.15 14.19
CA ALA A 278 -4.52 -26.38 15.62
C ALA A 278 -3.72 -25.42 16.54
N HIS A 279 -2.75 -24.69 16.00
CA HIS A 279 -1.97 -23.68 16.72
C HIS A 279 -2.51 -22.25 16.51
N GLY A 280 -3.54 -22.09 15.69
CA GLY A 280 -4.07 -20.79 15.31
C GLY A 280 -3.31 -20.11 14.16
N ASP A 281 -2.35 -20.80 13.55
CA ASP A 281 -1.61 -20.25 12.40
C ASP A 281 -2.47 -20.36 11.14
N SER A 282 -2.53 -19.30 10.33
CA SER A 282 -3.34 -19.32 9.10
C SER A 282 -2.81 -20.34 8.10
N LEU A 283 -3.73 -21.08 7.48
CA LEU A 283 -3.51 -21.95 6.33
C LEU A 283 -4.08 -21.31 5.07
N ARG A 284 -5.21 -20.61 5.22
CA ARG A 284 -5.79 -19.77 4.19
C ARG A 284 -6.58 -18.64 4.85
N SER A 285 -6.42 -17.43 4.36
CA SER A 285 -7.20 -16.25 4.74
C SER A 285 -7.87 -15.67 3.49
N GLU A 286 -9.15 -15.32 3.59
CA GLU A 286 -9.92 -14.69 2.53
C GLU A 286 -10.56 -13.40 3.07
N LEU A 287 -10.04 -12.26 2.62
CA LEU A 287 -10.57 -10.94 2.93
C LEU A 287 -11.27 -10.38 1.69
N ASP A 288 -12.57 -10.10 1.81
CA ASP A 288 -13.34 -9.42 0.77
C ASP A 288 -13.43 -7.93 1.09
N MET A 289 -12.77 -7.10 0.28
CA MET A 289 -12.79 -5.65 0.41
C MET A 289 -13.77 -5.03 -0.59
N GLY A 290 -14.99 -5.58 -0.67
CA GLY A 290 -16.01 -5.12 -1.62
C GLY A 290 -15.56 -5.40 -3.03
N GLY A 291 -15.66 -6.65 -3.47
CA GLY A 291 -15.32 -7.03 -4.84
C GLY A 291 -13.82 -7.22 -5.07
N MET A 292 -12.94 -6.61 -4.26
CA MET A 292 -11.51 -6.95 -4.22
C MET A 292 -11.24 -8.06 -3.21
N LYS A 293 -11.12 -9.30 -3.70
CA LYS A 293 -10.79 -10.44 -2.86
C LYS A 293 -9.27 -10.57 -2.71
N LEU A 294 -8.78 -10.42 -1.48
CA LEU A 294 -7.41 -10.78 -1.08
C LEU A 294 -7.42 -12.18 -0.48
N THR A 295 -6.57 -13.05 -1.01
CA THR A 295 -6.43 -14.41 -0.50
C THR A 295 -4.97 -14.69 -0.15
N THR A 296 -4.72 -15.14 1.07
CA THR A 296 -3.38 -15.56 1.51
C THR A 296 -3.42 -17.07 1.73
N ILE A 297 -2.53 -17.83 1.11
CA ILE A 297 -2.55 -19.30 1.11
C ILE A 297 -1.19 -19.81 1.53
N ALA A 298 -1.14 -20.66 2.57
CA ALA A 298 0.10 -21.28 3.00
C ALA A 298 0.71 -22.12 1.87
N ALA A 299 2.00 -21.92 1.63
CA ALA A 299 2.76 -22.50 0.53
C ALA A 299 4.19 -22.82 0.97
N ASP A 300 4.93 -23.54 0.13
CA ASP A 300 6.37 -23.62 0.30
C ASP A 300 7.06 -22.33 -0.20
N ARG A 301 8.31 -22.15 0.22
CA ARG A 301 9.12 -20.98 -0.13
C ARG A 301 9.32 -20.83 -1.64
N GLU A 302 9.48 -21.94 -2.36
CA GLU A 302 9.76 -21.93 -3.80
C GLU A 302 8.55 -21.41 -4.57
N LEU A 303 7.36 -21.90 -4.26
CA LEU A 303 6.12 -21.41 -4.84
C LEU A 303 5.83 -19.97 -4.45
N ALA A 304 5.99 -19.61 -3.17
CA ALA A 304 5.77 -18.24 -2.69
C ALA A 304 6.65 -17.22 -3.45
N LEU A 305 7.92 -17.56 -3.67
CA LEU A 305 8.89 -16.69 -4.35
C LEU A 305 8.96 -16.86 -5.87
N SER A 306 8.16 -17.74 -6.46
CA SER A 306 8.14 -17.95 -7.91
C SER A 306 7.68 -16.69 -8.64
N GLU A 307 8.18 -16.49 -9.86
CA GLU A 307 7.82 -15.35 -10.71
C GLU A 307 6.31 -15.18 -10.83
N LEU A 308 5.86 -13.93 -10.77
CA LEU A 308 4.46 -13.55 -10.92
C LEU A 308 4.33 -12.41 -11.91
N VAL A 309 3.18 -12.34 -12.55
CA VAL A 309 2.74 -11.17 -13.30
C VAL A 309 1.78 -10.43 -12.40
N ALA A 310 2.12 -9.18 -12.06
CA ALA A 310 1.32 -8.41 -11.14
C ALA A 310 -0.09 -8.16 -11.72
N PRO A 311 -1.17 -8.52 -11.02
CA PRO A 311 -2.53 -8.42 -11.52
C PRO A 311 -2.92 -6.96 -11.76
N GLU A 312 -3.67 -6.69 -12.82
CA GLU A 312 -4.18 -5.33 -13.11
C GLU A 312 -5.35 -5.00 -12.19
N MET A 313 -5.11 -4.13 -11.22
CA MET A 313 -6.09 -3.71 -10.23
C MET A 313 -6.96 -2.57 -10.76
N MET A 314 -6.37 -1.55 -11.38
CA MET A 314 -7.07 -0.30 -11.66
C MET A 314 -8.22 -0.49 -12.65
N VAL A 315 -8.00 -1.23 -13.75
CA VAL A 315 -9.05 -1.49 -14.75
C VAL A 315 -10.24 -2.23 -14.15
N SER A 316 -10.00 -3.17 -13.23
CA SER A 316 -11.05 -3.95 -12.57
C SER A 316 -11.96 -3.12 -11.66
N THR A 317 -11.52 -1.94 -11.24
CA THR A 317 -12.28 -1.03 -10.37
C THR A 317 -13.12 0.00 -11.12
N LEU A 318 -12.96 0.12 -12.45
CA LEU A 318 -13.67 1.10 -13.25
C LEU A 318 -15.16 0.77 -13.34
N ILE A 319 -16.01 1.80 -13.25
CA ILE A 319 -17.46 1.63 -13.26
C ILE A 319 -18.01 2.10 -14.60
N ARG A 320 -18.62 1.19 -15.35
CA ARG A 320 -19.29 1.52 -16.60
C ARG A 320 -20.72 2.00 -16.31
N PRO A 321 -21.08 3.25 -16.65
CA PRO A 321 -22.46 3.70 -16.51
C PRO A 321 -23.37 3.01 -17.54
N ASP A 322 -24.68 3.09 -17.32
CA ASP A 322 -25.71 2.58 -18.23
C ASP A 322 -25.66 3.21 -19.63
N ARG A 323 -25.14 4.44 -19.74
CA ARG A 323 -24.87 5.13 -21.01
C ARG A 323 -23.70 6.10 -20.92
N ALA A 324 -23.10 6.39 -22.08
CA ALA A 324 -22.02 7.37 -22.19
C ALA A 324 -22.48 8.81 -21.92
N ILE A 325 -21.55 9.67 -21.49
CA ILE A 325 -21.78 11.08 -21.17
C ILE A 325 -21.12 11.96 -22.25
N PRO A 326 -21.85 12.38 -23.30
CA PRO A 326 -21.29 13.23 -24.34
C PRO A 326 -20.93 14.60 -23.78
N GLY A 327 -19.76 15.12 -24.14
CA GLY A 327 -19.32 16.44 -23.68
C GLY A 327 -19.03 16.51 -22.18
N ALA A 328 -18.65 15.39 -21.56
CA ALA A 328 -18.38 15.24 -20.13
C ALA A 328 -17.58 16.41 -19.52
N ARG A 329 -16.49 16.84 -20.17
CA ARG A 329 -15.61 17.93 -19.70
C ARG A 329 -16.20 19.34 -19.73
N THR A 330 -17.37 19.50 -20.33
CA THR A 330 -18.09 20.77 -20.40
C THR A 330 -19.44 20.71 -19.68
N LEU A 331 -19.79 19.54 -19.13
CA LEU A 331 -21.07 19.30 -18.51
C LEU A 331 -21.20 20.10 -17.21
N LYS A 332 -22.28 20.87 -17.08
CA LYS A 332 -22.47 21.78 -15.95
C LYS A 332 -23.38 21.21 -14.88
N ARG A 333 -24.35 20.38 -15.26
CA ARG A 333 -25.22 19.70 -14.31
C ARG A 333 -25.45 18.24 -14.72
N ALA A 334 -25.51 17.38 -13.72
CA ALA A 334 -25.79 15.97 -13.92
C ALA A 334 -26.59 15.39 -12.76
N THR A 335 -27.39 14.37 -13.04
CA THR A 335 -28.06 13.56 -12.01
C THR A 335 -27.78 12.09 -12.27
N TYR A 336 -27.32 11.41 -11.23
CA TYR A 336 -26.95 9.99 -11.26
C TYR A 336 -27.75 9.23 -10.21
N LEU A 337 -28.08 7.97 -10.50
CA LEU A 337 -28.53 7.00 -9.51
C LEU A 337 -27.37 6.05 -9.23
N LEU A 338 -26.86 6.11 -8.01
CA LEU A 338 -25.87 5.20 -7.48
C LEU A 338 -26.58 4.01 -6.83
N ARG A 339 -26.24 2.79 -7.22
CA ARG A 339 -26.89 1.57 -6.75
C ARG A 339 -25.86 0.57 -6.21
N LEU A 340 -26.17 -0.05 -5.07
CA LEU A 340 -25.42 -1.16 -4.50
C LEU A 340 -26.35 -2.40 -4.38
N PRO A 341 -26.39 -3.29 -5.39
CA PRO A 341 -27.41 -4.36 -5.45
C PRO A 341 -27.40 -5.33 -4.26
N ASP A 342 -26.22 -5.59 -3.71
CA ASP A 342 -26.00 -6.61 -2.66
C ASP A 342 -25.69 -6.00 -1.29
N GLY A 343 -26.17 -4.79 -0.99
CA GLY A 343 -25.91 -4.15 0.30
C GLY A 343 -26.66 -2.84 0.53
N GLU A 344 -26.44 -2.23 1.69
CA GLU A 344 -26.93 -0.87 1.95
C GLU A 344 -25.89 0.14 1.46
N LEU A 345 -26.32 1.09 0.63
CA LEU A 345 -25.43 2.15 0.17
C LEU A 345 -25.43 3.27 1.22
N ALA A 346 -24.26 3.53 1.81
CA ALA A 346 -24.06 4.70 2.66
C ALA A 346 -24.30 5.98 1.84
N GLU A 347 -24.94 6.99 2.44
CA GLU A 347 -25.17 8.26 1.77
C GLU A 347 -23.83 8.97 1.51
N PRO A 348 -23.51 9.31 0.24
CA PRO A 348 -22.40 10.17 -0.07
C PRO A 348 -22.56 11.55 0.59
N PRO A 349 -21.47 12.29 0.78
CA PRO A 349 -21.52 13.63 1.36
C PRO A 349 -22.30 14.59 0.45
N THR A 350 -23.06 15.49 1.08
CA THR A 350 -23.52 16.72 0.43
C THR A 350 -22.39 17.75 0.48
N THR A 351 -22.11 18.42 -0.64
CA THR A 351 -21.04 19.43 -0.79
C THR A 351 -21.62 20.71 -1.38
N GLY A 352 -20.76 21.69 -1.71
CA GLY A 352 -21.19 22.86 -2.48
C GLY A 352 -21.71 22.45 -3.86
N SER A 353 -21.00 21.57 -4.56
CA SER A 353 -21.34 21.11 -5.91
C SER A 353 -22.30 19.93 -5.96
N GLN A 354 -22.55 19.24 -4.84
CA GLN A 354 -23.26 17.96 -4.82
C GLN A 354 -24.40 17.95 -3.80
N SER A 355 -25.60 17.53 -4.22
CA SER A 355 -26.72 17.21 -3.33
C SER A 355 -27.13 15.76 -3.46
N VAL A 356 -27.62 15.19 -2.36
CA VAL A 356 -27.87 13.76 -2.22
C VAL A 356 -29.29 13.52 -1.71
N GLU A 357 -29.99 12.57 -2.32
CA GLU A 357 -31.36 12.18 -1.97
C GLU A 357 -31.44 10.66 -1.91
N ARG A 358 -31.72 10.09 -0.73
CA ARG A 358 -31.97 8.65 -0.57
C ARG A 358 -33.25 8.25 -1.31
N VAL A 359 -33.15 7.28 -2.21
CA VAL A 359 -34.32 6.71 -2.91
C VAL A 359 -34.85 5.50 -2.16
N ASP A 360 -33.96 4.58 -1.81
CA ASP A 360 -34.22 3.39 -0.99
C ASP A 360 -32.91 2.90 -0.35
N GLY A 361 -32.93 1.78 0.39
CA GLY A 361 -31.73 1.28 1.10
C GLY A 361 -30.53 0.97 0.20
N GLN A 362 -30.74 0.69 -1.09
CA GLN A 362 -29.69 0.30 -2.03
C GLN A 362 -29.36 1.42 -3.03
N THR A 363 -30.22 2.43 -3.13
CA THR A 363 -30.17 3.44 -4.19
C THR A 363 -30.14 4.86 -3.62
N VAL A 364 -29.17 5.64 -4.10
CA VAL A 364 -29.03 7.06 -3.77
C VAL A 364 -28.99 7.88 -5.05
N ARG A 365 -29.77 8.95 -5.11
CA ARG A 365 -29.73 9.94 -6.19
C ARG A 365 -28.75 11.03 -5.85
N VAL A 366 -27.82 11.30 -6.75
CA VAL A 366 -26.79 12.33 -6.61
C VAL A 366 -26.96 13.35 -7.72
N ARG A 367 -27.08 14.63 -7.37
CA ARG A 367 -27.11 15.75 -8.31
C ARG A 367 -25.82 16.56 -8.16
N VAL A 368 -25.10 16.75 -9.25
CA VAL A 368 -23.83 17.48 -9.31
C VAL A 368 -24.01 18.74 -10.15
N THR A 369 -23.45 19.86 -9.71
CA THR A 369 -23.40 21.15 -10.40
C THR A 369 -21.98 21.72 -10.37
N ALA A 370 -21.49 22.23 -11.50
CA ALA A 370 -20.15 22.79 -11.64
C ALA A 370 -20.12 24.33 -11.64
N GLU A 371 -21.27 25.00 -11.54
CA GLU A 371 -21.36 26.47 -11.65
C GLU A 371 -21.96 27.13 -10.40
N GLU A 372 -22.72 26.38 -9.59
CA GLU A 372 -23.46 26.90 -8.45
C GLU A 372 -23.13 26.11 -7.19
N PHE A 373 -22.18 26.60 -6.40
CA PHE A 373 -21.82 25.96 -5.12
C PHE A 373 -22.83 26.34 -4.04
N ALA A 374 -23.45 25.40 -3.35
CA ALA A 374 -24.32 25.67 -2.20
C ALA A 374 -23.55 26.29 -1.01
N PRO A 375 -24.19 27.14 -0.20
CA PRO A 375 -23.61 27.63 1.06
C PRO A 375 -23.22 26.46 1.98
N ALA A 376 -22.05 26.55 2.59
CA ALA A 376 -21.51 25.51 3.46
C ALA A 376 -22.19 25.45 4.85
N GLY A 377 -22.96 26.49 5.21
CA GLY A 377 -23.55 26.64 6.54
C GLY A 377 -22.50 27.00 7.60
N ASP A 378 -22.79 26.69 8.87
CA ASP A 378 -21.84 26.88 9.97
C ASP A 378 -20.75 25.80 9.90
N VAL A 379 -19.58 26.15 9.37
CA VAL A 379 -18.42 25.27 9.28
C VAL A 379 -17.35 25.72 10.27
N ASP A 380 -16.90 24.80 11.13
CA ASP A 380 -15.67 24.99 11.89
C ASP A 380 -14.46 24.79 10.96
N ALA A 381 -13.83 25.90 10.57
CA ALA A 381 -12.69 25.89 9.67
C ALA A 381 -11.38 25.41 10.32
N ALA A 382 -11.32 25.27 11.66
CA ALA A 382 -10.06 25.02 12.37
C ALA A 382 -9.37 23.72 11.90
N ALA A 383 -10.12 22.64 11.74
CA ALA A 383 -9.59 21.36 11.24
C ALA A 383 -9.08 21.45 9.78
N TYR A 384 -9.68 22.33 8.98
CA TYR A 384 -9.35 22.52 7.56
C TYR A 384 -8.23 23.53 7.33
N LEU A 385 -7.74 24.16 8.40
CA LEU A 385 -6.54 25.02 8.42
C LEU A 385 -5.37 24.34 9.14
N ALA A 386 -5.65 23.33 9.96
CA ALA A 386 -4.64 22.66 10.76
C ALA A 386 -3.59 21.94 9.90
N ARG A 387 -2.36 21.88 10.42
CA ARG A 387 -1.28 21.05 9.90
C ARG A 387 -1.51 19.58 10.25
N SER A 388 -0.96 18.67 9.46
CA SER A 388 -0.88 17.25 9.77
C SER A 388 0.40 16.64 9.18
N THR A 389 0.67 15.36 9.47
CA THR A 389 1.76 14.59 8.86
C THR A 389 1.64 14.54 7.33
N MET A 390 0.41 14.48 6.80
CA MET A 390 0.15 14.47 5.36
C MET A 390 0.24 15.87 4.73
N LEU A 391 -0.13 16.91 5.49
CA LEU A 391 -0.19 18.30 5.05
C LEU A 391 0.70 19.17 5.94
N ASP A 392 2.03 18.97 5.86
CA ASP A 392 2.98 19.75 6.64
C ASP A 392 3.18 21.16 6.05
N ILE A 393 2.23 22.03 6.35
CA ILE A 393 2.23 23.44 5.91
C ILE A 393 3.38 24.28 6.48
N GLY A 394 4.16 23.73 7.43
CA GLY A 394 5.36 24.36 7.97
C GLY A 394 6.65 24.00 7.22
N ASP A 395 6.61 23.06 6.27
CA ASP A 395 7.77 22.69 5.46
C ASP A 395 8.20 23.87 4.57
N GLU A 396 9.47 24.25 4.63
CA GLU A 396 10.03 25.36 3.86
C GLU A 396 9.76 25.21 2.35
N THR A 397 9.78 23.98 1.83
CA THR A 397 9.48 23.69 0.41
C THR A 397 8.04 24.04 0.07
N ILE A 398 7.08 23.75 0.96
CA ILE A 398 5.66 24.03 0.76
C ILE A 398 5.42 25.54 0.74
N ILE A 399 6.04 26.25 1.68
CA ILE A 399 5.98 27.72 1.78
C ILE A 399 6.56 28.36 0.50
N GLU A 400 7.73 27.90 0.04
CA GLU A 400 8.36 28.39 -1.20
C GLU A 400 7.50 28.14 -2.44
N LEU A 401 6.86 26.95 -2.55
CA LEU A 401 5.99 26.62 -3.68
C LEU A 401 4.73 27.49 -3.69
N ARG A 402 4.12 27.72 -2.53
CA ARG A 402 2.98 28.65 -2.38
C ARG A 402 3.37 30.04 -2.89
N ASP A 403 4.48 30.59 -2.41
CA ASP A 403 4.91 31.95 -2.78
C ASP A 403 5.19 32.07 -4.27
N ARG A 404 5.83 31.06 -4.86
CA ARG A 404 6.06 30.99 -6.31
C ARG A 404 4.78 30.88 -7.12
N ALA A 405 3.79 30.14 -6.62
CA ALA A 405 2.52 29.96 -7.29
C ALA A 405 1.65 31.22 -7.27
N LEU A 406 1.82 32.07 -6.26
CA LEU A 406 1.04 33.28 -6.02
C LEU A 406 1.76 34.57 -6.44
N GLU A 407 2.94 34.46 -7.06
CA GLU A 407 3.67 35.61 -7.58
C GLU A 407 2.82 36.39 -8.61
N GLY A 408 2.52 37.66 -8.30
CA GLY A 408 1.71 38.53 -9.14
C GLY A 408 0.20 38.26 -9.11
N VAL A 409 -0.26 37.35 -8.24
CA VAL A 409 -1.69 37.13 -7.98
C VAL A 409 -2.15 38.08 -6.87
N GLY A 410 -3.34 38.67 -7.02
CA GLY A 410 -3.92 39.56 -6.02
C GLY A 410 -4.41 38.85 -4.75
N ASP A 411 -5.18 39.58 -3.94
CA ASP A 411 -5.71 39.10 -2.66
C ASP A 411 -7.07 38.37 -2.79
N ASP A 412 -7.62 38.27 -4.01
CA ASP A 412 -8.87 37.55 -4.26
C ASP A 412 -8.69 36.04 -4.03
N GLU A 413 -9.34 35.49 -3.00
CA GLU A 413 -9.14 34.09 -2.58
C GLU A 413 -9.45 33.09 -3.70
N LEU A 414 -10.47 33.37 -4.52
CA LEU A 414 -10.83 32.52 -5.66
C LEU A 414 -9.73 32.50 -6.72
N ALA A 415 -9.20 33.66 -7.09
CA ALA A 415 -8.08 33.78 -8.02
C ALA A 415 -6.81 33.10 -7.48
N ARG A 416 -6.54 33.21 -6.18
CA ARG A 416 -5.41 32.55 -5.51
C ARG A 416 -5.57 31.03 -5.52
N ALA A 417 -6.75 30.53 -5.16
CA ALA A 417 -7.04 29.10 -5.16
C ALA A 417 -6.90 28.49 -6.56
N GLU A 418 -7.39 29.17 -7.59
CA GLU A 418 -7.23 28.72 -8.99
C GLU A 418 -5.76 28.81 -9.47
N ALA A 419 -5.01 29.83 -9.04
CA ALA A 419 -3.59 29.94 -9.35
C ALA A 419 -2.78 28.77 -8.75
N LEU A 420 -3.06 28.42 -7.48
CA LEU A 420 -2.49 27.26 -6.81
C LEU A 420 -2.85 25.95 -7.53
N ARG A 421 -4.12 25.74 -7.87
CA ARG A 421 -4.58 24.56 -8.62
C ARG A 421 -3.80 24.38 -9.93
N ARG A 422 -3.72 25.46 -10.72
CA ARG A 422 -2.99 25.48 -11.99
C ARG A 422 -1.49 25.28 -11.80
N PHE A 423 -0.91 25.81 -10.72
CA PHE A 423 0.48 25.62 -10.39
C PHE A 423 0.77 24.14 -10.11
N VAL A 424 0.00 23.49 -9.23
CA VAL A 424 0.17 22.07 -8.88
C VAL A 424 0.11 21.18 -10.12
N HIS A 425 -0.87 21.42 -11.01
CA HIS A 425 -0.99 20.69 -12.28
C HIS A 425 0.30 20.72 -13.10
N ARG A 426 0.96 21.87 -13.17
CA ARG A 426 2.23 22.05 -13.92
C ARG A 426 3.44 21.57 -13.14
N TYR A 427 3.35 21.58 -11.82
CA TYR A 427 4.45 21.26 -10.93
C TYR A 427 4.74 19.76 -10.87
N ILE A 428 3.69 18.94 -10.79
CA ILE A 428 3.81 17.47 -10.84
C ILE A 428 4.03 17.05 -12.29
N ARG A 429 5.27 16.71 -12.63
CA ARG A 429 5.70 16.43 -14.02
C ARG A 429 5.66 14.95 -14.34
N LYS A 430 5.89 14.09 -13.35
CA LYS A 430 5.89 12.64 -13.54
C LYS A 430 4.56 12.09 -13.04
N LYS A 431 3.62 11.89 -13.96
CA LYS A 431 2.33 11.27 -13.66
C LYS A 431 2.54 9.78 -13.51
N SER A 432 2.38 9.28 -12.30
CA SER A 432 2.79 7.93 -11.93
C SER A 432 1.75 7.30 -11.04
N LEU A 433 1.19 6.18 -11.50
CA LEU A 433 0.39 5.28 -10.69
C LEU A 433 1.28 4.29 -9.93
N GLY A 434 2.56 4.61 -9.74
CA GLY A 434 3.49 3.83 -8.92
C GLY A 434 3.59 4.37 -7.49
N VAL A 435 3.23 5.64 -7.26
CA VAL A 435 3.36 6.29 -5.94
C VAL A 435 2.22 5.85 -5.02
N GLY A 436 2.57 5.53 -3.77
CA GLY A 436 1.64 5.06 -2.77
C GLY A 436 1.27 6.13 -1.74
N PHE A 437 0.42 7.08 -2.13
CA PHE A 437 -0.20 8.08 -1.25
C PHE A 437 0.83 8.93 -0.47
N ALA A 438 1.64 9.69 -1.21
CA ALA A 438 2.72 10.50 -0.66
C ALA A 438 2.22 11.78 0.03
N SER A 439 2.93 12.23 1.08
CA SER A 439 2.62 13.48 1.79
C SER A 439 2.86 14.71 0.90
N ALA A 440 2.21 15.84 1.18
CA ALA A 440 2.39 17.05 0.37
C ALA A 440 3.87 17.45 0.24
N SER A 441 4.62 17.38 1.33
CA SER A 441 6.04 17.70 1.35
C SER A 441 6.87 16.70 0.54
N GLU A 442 6.42 15.45 0.47
CA GLU A 442 7.04 14.43 -0.36
C GLU A 442 6.85 14.71 -1.86
N VAL A 443 5.61 15.06 -2.24
CA VAL A 443 5.24 15.43 -3.61
C VAL A 443 5.93 16.72 -4.04
N ALA A 444 6.03 17.69 -3.13
CA ALA A 444 6.76 18.94 -3.34
C ALA A 444 8.23 18.71 -3.71
N ARG A 445 8.83 17.58 -3.32
CA ARG A 445 10.23 17.25 -3.67
C ARG A 445 10.33 16.31 -4.86
N SER A 446 9.46 15.30 -4.95
CA SER A 446 9.49 14.29 -6.02
C SER A 446 8.99 14.82 -7.36
N CYS A 447 8.07 15.81 -7.33
CA CYS A 447 7.30 16.26 -8.50
C CYS A 447 6.61 15.08 -9.25
N GLU A 448 6.25 14.03 -8.51
CA GLU A 448 5.72 12.77 -9.03
C GLU A 448 4.46 12.34 -8.26
N GLY A 449 3.45 11.85 -8.97
CA GLY A 449 2.26 11.23 -8.36
C GLY A 449 1.05 11.15 -9.29
N ASP A 450 -0.09 10.72 -8.74
CA ASP A 450 -1.39 10.64 -9.38
C ASP A 450 -2.41 11.63 -8.76
N CYS A 451 -3.71 11.36 -8.89
CA CYS A 451 -4.77 12.17 -8.29
C CYS A 451 -4.59 12.43 -6.79
N SER A 452 -4.06 11.46 -6.05
CA SER A 452 -3.87 11.55 -4.60
C SER A 452 -2.82 12.59 -4.24
N GLU A 453 -1.68 12.57 -4.93
CA GLU A 453 -0.60 13.53 -4.75
C GLU A 453 -0.98 14.94 -5.23
N HIS A 454 -1.76 15.06 -6.30
CA HIS A 454 -2.29 16.34 -6.75
C HIS A 454 -3.24 16.96 -5.70
N GLY A 455 -4.19 16.16 -5.20
CA GLY A 455 -5.13 16.61 -4.18
C GLY A 455 -4.45 16.97 -2.86
N THR A 456 -3.47 16.17 -2.43
CA THR A 456 -2.72 16.39 -1.19
C THR A 456 -1.83 17.62 -1.28
N LEU A 457 -1.05 17.79 -2.36
CA LEU A 457 -0.20 18.98 -2.53
C LEU A 457 -1.04 20.25 -2.64
N LEU A 458 -2.13 20.25 -3.41
CA LEU A 458 -3.00 21.40 -3.52
C LEU A 458 -3.63 21.79 -2.17
N ALA A 459 -4.13 20.80 -1.40
CA ALA A 459 -4.67 21.07 -0.07
C ALA A 459 -3.63 21.73 0.86
N ALA A 460 -2.39 21.26 0.85
CA ALA A 460 -1.32 21.86 1.66
C ALA A 460 -1.00 23.29 1.22
N LEU A 461 -0.92 23.57 -0.08
CA LEU A 461 -0.64 24.93 -0.57
C LEU A 461 -1.77 25.91 -0.24
N LEU A 462 -3.04 25.48 -0.34
CA LEU A 462 -4.19 26.29 0.07
C LEU A 462 -4.16 26.60 1.57
N ARG A 463 -3.91 25.59 2.41
CA ARG A 463 -3.80 25.80 3.87
C ARG A 463 -2.62 26.67 4.25
N ALA A 464 -1.48 26.52 3.57
CA ALA A 464 -0.32 27.38 3.76
C ALA A 464 -0.61 28.85 3.34
N ASP A 465 -1.61 29.07 2.48
CA ASP A 465 -2.11 30.40 2.11
C ASP A 465 -3.18 30.94 3.07
N GLY A 466 -3.60 30.14 4.06
CA GLY A 466 -4.68 30.49 4.98
C GLY A 466 -6.09 30.19 4.45
N ILE A 467 -6.20 29.50 3.31
CA ILE A 467 -7.48 29.06 2.75
C ILE A 467 -7.83 27.68 3.35
N PRO A 468 -8.97 27.52 4.05
CA PRO A 468 -9.36 26.23 4.60
C PRO A 468 -9.60 25.23 3.45
N ALA A 469 -8.96 24.07 3.51
CA ALA A 469 -9.04 23.08 2.44
C ALA A 469 -9.18 21.65 2.96
N ARG A 470 -9.79 20.77 2.18
CA ARG A 470 -9.93 19.32 2.45
C ARG A 470 -9.83 18.53 1.14
N VAL A 471 -9.70 17.21 1.22
CA VAL A 471 -9.78 16.36 0.02
C VAL A 471 -11.15 15.69 -0.09
N ALA A 472 -11.59 15.53 -1.32
CA ALA A 472 -12.75 14.73 -1.69
C ALA A 472 -12.28 13.50 -2.47
N SER A 473 -12.80 12.35 -2.07
CA SER A 473 -12.57 11.05 -2.72
C SER A 473 -13.85 10.59 -3.37
N GLY A 474 -13.77 10.16 -4.61
CA GLY A 474 -14.98 9.92 -5.39
C GLY A 474 -14.71 9.30 -6.75
N LEU A 475 -15.54 9.68 -7.72
CA LEU A 475 -15.50 9.17 -9.08
C LEU A 475 -15.44 10.32 -10.07
N VAL A 476 -14.74 10.12 -11.18
CA VAL A 476 -14.75 11.02 -12.34
C VAL A 476 -14.98 10.21 -13.60
N TYR A 477 -15.86 10.71 -14.48
CA TYR A 477 -16.04 10.10 -15.79
C TYR A 477 -14.84 10.38 -16.68
N VAL A 478 -14.34 9.36 -17.38
CA VAL A 478 -13.25 9.45 -18.34
C VAL A 478 -13.71 8.86 -19.67
N ASP A 479 -13.47 9.60 -20.75
CA ASP A 479 -13.85 9.18 -22.10
C ASP A 479 -13.06 7.94 -22.53
N GLU A 480 -11.77 7.89 -22.18
CA GLU A 480 -10.89 6.75 -22.42
C GLU A 480 -9.81 6.68 -21.34
N PHE A 481 -9.64 5.51 -20.74
CA PHE A 481 -8.62 5.26 -19.72
C PHE A 481 -8.25 3.78 -19.70
N ALA A 482 -6.94 3.48 -19.76
CA ALA A 482 -6.43 2.11 -19.70
C ALA A 482 -7.09 1.13 -20.71
N GLY A 483 -7.48 1.61 -21.89
CA GLY A 483 -8.16 0.82 -22.93
C GLY A 483 -9.68 0.70 -22.77
N GLU A 484 -10.22 1.14 -21.63
CA GLU A 484 -11.66 1.25 -21.39
C GLU A 484 -12.19 2.60 -21.86
N LYS A 485 -13.44 2.64 -22.32
CA LYS A 485 -14.09 3.86 -22.83
C LYS A 485 -15.39 4.17 -22.11
N GLY A 486 -15.55 5.44 -21.78
CA GLY A 486 -16.76 5.99 -21.17
C GLY A 486 -17.07 5.37 -19.82
N VAL A 487 -16.10 5.41 -18.90
CA VAL A 487 -16.17 4.79 -17.58
C VAL A 487 -15.92 5.82 -16.48
N PHE A 488 -16.40 5.54 -15.27
CA PHE A 488 -16.02 6.27 -14.07
C PHE A 488 -14.80 5.61 -13.42
N GLY A 489 -13.77 6.39 -13.15
CA GLY A 489 -12.62 5.97 -12.36
C GLY A 489 -12.63 6.59 -10.97
N TYR A 490 -12.10 5.87 -9.98
CA TYR A 490 -11.85 6.44 -8.67
C TYR A 490 -10.85 7.58 -8.75
N HIS A 491 -11.13 8.66 -8.03
CA HIS A 491 -10.39 9.90 -8.13
C HIS A 491 -10.35 10.65 -6.80
N MET A 492 -9.35 11.50 -6.65
CA MET A 492 -9.21 12.41 -5.52
C MET A 492 -8.94 13.83 -6.02
N TRP A 493 -9.60 14.81 -5.43
CA TRP A 493 -9.39 16.23 -5.68
C TRP A 493 -9.51 17.05 -4.39
N THR A 494 -9.27 18.36 -4.47
CA THR A 494 -9.29 19.26 -3.31
C THR A 494 -10.55 20.11 -3.30
N GLN A 495 -11.08 20.39 -2.12
CA GLN A 495 -12.11 21.41 -1.92
C GLN A 495 -11.55 22.54 -1.06
N ALA A 496 -11.79 23.78 -1.47
CA ALA A 496 -11.47 24.99 -0.71
C ALA A 496 -12.75 25.63 -0.16
N LEU A 497 -12.72 26.13 1.07
CA LEU A 497 -13.80 26.92 1.65
C LEU A 497 -13.54 28.40 1.35
N LEU A 498 -14.33 28.98 0.46
CA LEU A 498 -14.15 30.35 -0.03
C LEU A 498 -15.38 31.20 0.28
N GLU A 499 -15.19 32.49 0.53
CA GLU A 499 -16.31 33.44 0.63
C GLU A 499 -16.75 33.88 -0.77
N ILE A 500 -17.97 33.52 -1.17
CA ILE A 500 -18.57 33.87 -2.46
C ILE A 500 -19.97 34.42 -2.23
N ASP A 501 -20.20 35.65 -2.70
CA ASP A 501 -21.44 36.40 -2.51
C ASP A 501 -21.86 36.54 -1.04
N GLY A 502 -20.89 36.72 -0.14
CA GLY A 502 -21.11 36.90 1.30
C GLY A 502 -21.47 35.62 2.06
N ALA A 503 -21.25 34.45 1.46
CA ALA A 503 -21.43 33.15 2.11
C ALA A 503 -20.21 32.26 1.88
N LEU A 504 -19.82 31.50 2.90
CA LEU A 504 -18.80 30.46 2.76
C LEU A 504 -19.33 29.31 1.90
N ARG A 505 -18.54 28.85 0.92
CA ARG A 505 -18.89 27.79 -0.01
C ARG A 505 -17.71 26.85 -0.21
N TRP A 506 -17.98 25.55 -0.24
CA TRP A 506 -16.99 24.57 -0.66
C TRP A 506 -16.91 24.56 -2.18
N VAL A 507 -15.76 24.96 -2.71
CA VAL A 507 -15.45 25.02 -4.13
C VAL A 507 -14.51 23.86 -4.48
N ASP A 508 -14.89 23.08 -5.48
CA ASP A 508 -14.09 21.95 -5.96
C ASP A 508 -12.97 22.42 -6.89
N LEU A 509 -11.75 21.94 -6.61
CA LEU A 509 -10.53 22.27 -7.31
C LEU A 509 -9.77 20.98 -7.64
N ASP A 510 -9.80 20.59 -8.92
CA ASP A 510 -9.05 19.43 -9.39
C ASP A 510 -7.74 19.87 -10.06
N ALA A 511 -6.61 19.64 -9.38
CA ALA A 511 -5.28 19.92 -9.91
C ALA A 511 -4.80 18.91 -10.97
N THR A 512 -5.50 17.79 -11.18
CA THR A 512 -5.19 16.87 -12.29
C THR A 512 -5.65 17.43 -13.65
N LEU A 513 -6.63 18.33 -13.64
CA LEU A 513 -7.12 18.99 -14.85
C LEU A 513 -6.19 20.13 -15.31
N PRO A 514 -5.87 20.24 -16.60
CA PRO A 514 -5.12 21.38 -17.12
C PRO A 514 -5.87 22.70 -16.93
N GLY A 515 -5.16 23.82 -16.97
CA GLY A 515 -5.73 25.17 -16.80
C GLY A 515 -6.76 25.59 -17.86
N THR A 516 -6.91 24.79 -18.93
CA THR A 516 -7.92 24.96 -19.98
C THR A 516 -9.24 24.25 -19.67
N LEU A 517 -9.27 23.41 -18.63
CA LEU A 517 -10.45 22.69 -18.19
C LEU A 517 -10.83 23.16 -16.79
N ASP A 518 -12.14 23.35 -16.61
CA ASP A 518 -12.75 23.64 -15.33
C ASP A 518 -13.27 22.33 -14.71
N TYR A 519 -13.64 22.41 -13.42
CA TYR A 519 -14.44 21.36 -12.79
C TYR A 519 -15.74 21.12 -13.57
N ASP A 520 -16.18 19.86 -13.64
CA ASP A 520 -17.33 19.43 -14.42
C ASP A 520 -18.28 18.55 -13.59
N ALA A 521 -19.52 18.42 -14.04
CA ALA A 521 -20.55 17.65 -13.32
C ALA A 521 -20.39 16.13 -13.42
N THR A 522 -19.22 15.63 -13.85
CA THR A 522 -18.88 14.21 -13.81
C THR A 522 -18.13 13.79 -12.56
N HIS A 523 -17.81 14.74 -11.68
CA HIS A 523 -17.19 14.48 -10.38
C HIS A 523 -18.26 14.12 -9.35
N ILE A 524 -18.24 12.89 -8.83
CA ILE A 524 -19.17 12.40 -7.81
C ILE A 524 -18.39 12.18 -6.52
N ALA A 525 -18.62 13.00 -5.50
CA ALA A 525 -17.97 12.88 -4.19
C ALA A 525 -18.59 11.72 -3.39
N LEU A 526 -17.76 10.81 -2.89
CA LEU A 526 -18.17 9.66 -2.07
C LEU A 526 -17.65 9.72 -0.63
N GLY A 527 -16.57 10.46 -0.40
CA GLY A 527 -15.99 10.67 0.92
C GLY A 527 -15.25 12.00 1.00
N LEU A 528 -15.08 12.50 2.22
CA LEU A 528 -14.34 13.73 2.53
C LEU A 528 -13.34 13.42 3.64
N SER A 529 -12.16 14.02 3.57
CA SER A 529 -11.17 13.92 4.66
C SER A 529 -10.43 15.24 4.81
N ALA A 530 -10.17 15.62 6.06
CA ALA A 530 -9.30 16.73 6.39
C ALA A 530 -7.82 16.32 6.36
N LEU A 531 -7.50 15.03 6.11
CA LEU A 531 -6.16 14.46 6.22
C LEU A 531 -5.53 14.76 7.58
N SER A 532 -6.33 14.70 8.65
CA SER A 532 -5.87 14.95 10.02
C SER A 532 -5.04 13.77 10.53
N ASP A 533 -4.10 14.04 11.44
CA ASP A 533 -3.37 12.95 12.12
C ASP A 533 -4.35 12.04 12.88
N GLY A 534 -4.20 10.72 12.73
CA GLY A 534 -5.08 9.72 13.34
C GLY A 534 -6.32 9.34 12.51
N GLU A 535 -6.60 10.03 11.40
CA GLU A 535 -7.52 9.51 10.37
C GLU A 535 -6.84 8.39 9.57
N THR A 536 -7.60 7.41 9.06
CA THR A 536 -7.05 6.40 8.14
C THR A 536 -6.46 7.13 6.93
N ILE A 537 -5.13 7.03 6.77
CA ILE A 537 -4.34 7.87 5.85
C ILE A 537 -4.89 7.83 4.42
N ASN A 538 -5.40 6.69 3.98
CA ASN A 538 -5.97 6.53 2.65
C ASN A 538 -7.51 6.60 2.69
N SER A 539 -8.05 7.78 2.40
CA SER A 539 -9.51 7.99 2.33
C SER A 539 -10.20 7.17 1.23
N LEU A 540 -9.45 6.62 0.26
CA LEU A 540 -9.99 5.67 -0.73
C LEU A 540 -10.27 4.29 -0.11
N VAL A 541 -9.70 3.95 1.05
CA VAL A 541 -10.01 2.70 1.77
C VAL A 541 -11.48 2.68 2.20
N HIS A 542 -12.04 3.84 2.54
CA HIS A 542 -13.48 3.94 2.85
C HIS A 542 -14.37 3.64 1.64
N LEU A 543 -13.83 3.72 0.42
CA LEU A 543 -14.52 3.37 -0.81
C LEU A 543 -14.39 1.89 -1.15
N ALA A 544 -13.57 1.12 -0.44
CA ALA A 544 -13.37 -0.31 -0.70
C ALA A 544 -14.69 -1.09 -0.81
N PRO A 545 -15.69 -0.91 0.08
CA PRO A 545 -16.96 -1.60 -0.06
C PRO A 545 -17.69 -1.32 -1.39
N LEU A 546 -17.39 -0.24 -2.11
CA LEU A 546 -18.06 0.12 -3.36
C LEU A 546 -17.38 -0.48 -4.60
N ILE A 547 -16.11 -0.86 -4.48
CA ILE A 547 -15.29 -1.32 -5.61
C ILE A 547 -15.93 -2.55 -6.25
N GLY A 548 -15.96 -2.63 -7.58
CA GLY A 548 -16.53 -3.75 -8.33
C GLY A 548 -18.04 -4.04 -8.14
N ARG A 549 -18.74 -3.30 -7.27
CA ARG A 549 -20.16 -3.53 -6.93
C ARG A 549 -21.06 -2.34 -7.22
N LEU A 550 -20.51 -1.13 -7.16
CA LEU A 550 -21.25 0.10 -7.41
C LEU A 550 -21.69 0.19 -8.88
N GLN A 551 -22.98 0.45 -9.09
CA GLN A 551 -23.55 0.72 -10.40
C GLN A 551 -23.98 2.18 -10.50
N ILE A 552 -23.83 2.75 -11.70
CA ILE A 552 -24.17 4.14 -12.00
C ILE A 552 -25.15 4.18 -13.16
N GLU A 553 -26.32 4.76 -12.92
CA GLU A 553 -27.30 5.08 -13.96
C GLU A 553 -27.36 6.60 -14.15
N VAL A 554 -27.26 7.06 -15.39
CA VAL A 554 -27.28 8.46 -15.77
C VAL A 554 -28.73 8.91 -15.97
N GLU A 555 -29.32 9.48 -14.91
CA GLU A 555 -30.71 9.96 -14.91
C GLU A 555 -30.88 11.20 -15.79
N ARG A 556 -29.99 12.21 -15.65
CA ARG A 556 -30.08 13.48 -16.38
C ARG A 556 -28.72 14.15 -16.62
N LEU A 557 -28.59 14.86 -17.75
CA LEU A 557 -27.42 15.65 -18.15
C LEU A 557 -27.94 17.01 -18.65
N ASP A 558 -27.45 18.14 -18.10
CA ASP A 558 -27.84 19.50 -18.52
C ASP A 558 -26.65 20.46 -18.68
#